data_AF-A0A359CCJ6-F1
#
_entry.id   AF-A0A359CCJ6-F1
#
_cell.length_a   1.000
_cell.length_b   1.000
_cell.length_c   1.000
_cell.angle_alpha   90.00
_cell.angle_beta   90.00
_cell.angle_gamma   90.00
#
_symmetry.space_group_name_H-M   'P 1'
#
loop_
_entity.id
_entity.type
_entity.pdbx_description
1 polymer ?
#
loop_
_entity_poly.entity_id
_entity_poly.type
_entity_poly.pdbx_seq_one_letter_code
_entity_poly.pdbx_strand_id
1 'polypeptide(L)'
;MLAVWAVCTLPFAQSAHAQERDTALPGSGIRYPGGFDPNTIGEVRGTASDLTRPESGPVRFRLVSERDTYTVLACPPWMWSDLKVDLPDGTDVKVRGSKSLGNDGNLYVIAQEMELLRSGESIAFRDGGGIPLWKGSPGRRMGTGRGMGSPMGGPGGMPSGRGGRGGRR
;
A
#
# COMPACT_ATOMS: atom_id res chain seq x y z
N MET A 1 18.32 50.28 -11.06
CA MET A 1 17.34 49.61 -10.17
C MET A 1 17.61 48.11 -10.28
N LEU A 2 18.35 47.55 -9.31
CA LEU A 2 18.79 46.14 -9.30
C LEU A 2 17.67 45.25 -8.75
N ALA A 3 17.20 44.28 -9.54
CA ALA A 3 16.28 43.25 -9.08
C ALA A 3 17.05 41.93 -8.92
N VAL A 4 17.33 41.56 -7.67
CA VAL A 4 17.92 40.27 -7.29
C VAL A 4 16.84 39.21 -7.40
N TRP A 5 17.01 38.26 -8.33
CA TRP A 5 16.16 37.07 -8.40
C TRP A 5 16.64 36.04 -7.37
N ALA A 6 15.88 35.89 -6.30
CA ALA A 6 16.07 34.81 -5.33
C ALA A 6 15.59 33.49 -5.96
N VAL A 7 16.53 32.63 -6.36
CA VAL A 7 16.25 31.26 -6.78
C VAL A 7 16.02 30.43 -5.51
N CYS A 8 14.76 30.26 -5.12
CA CYS A 8 14.38 29.27 -4.11
C CYS A 8 14.48 27.87 -4.71
N THR A 9 15.62 27.21 -4.53
CA THR A 9 15.75 25.76 -4.75
C THR A 9 15.08 25.03 -3.59
N LEU A 10 13.86 24.55 -3.77
CA LEU A 10 13.25 23.62 -2.83
C LEU A 10 13.91 22.23 -3.00
N PRO A 11 14.39 21.59 -1.92
CA PRO A 11 14.91 20.23 -2.02
C PRO A 11 13.75 19.30 -2.36
N PHE A 12 13.86 18.60 -3.48
CA PHE A 12 13.00 17.46 -3.81
C PHE A 12 13.22 16.38 -2.75
N ALA A 13 12.34 16.32 -1.75
CA ALA A 13 12.25 15.15 -0.88
C ALA A 13 11.72 13.98 -1.73
N GLN A 14 12.59 13.02 -2.03
CA GLN A 14 12.24 11.79 -2.73
C GLN A 14 11.44 10.89 -1.79
N SER A 15 10.10 10.87 -1.91
CA SER A 15 9.28 9.88 -1.20
C SER A 15 9.38 8.53 -1.90
N ALA A 16 10.34 7.71 -1.46
CA ALA A 16 10.51 6.32 -1.88
C ALA A 16 9.44 5.43 -1.25
N HIS A 17 8.21 5.43 -1.78
CA HIS A 17 7.20 4.46 -1.36
C HIS A 17 7.43 3.14 -2.09
N ALA A 18 8.28 2.32 -1.49
CA ALA A 18 8.69 1.01 -1.97
C ALA A 18 7.49 0.04 -2.04
N GLN A 19 7.39 -0.67 -3.15
CA GLN A 19 6.60 -1.90 -3.22
C GLN A 19 7.14 -2.87 -2.16
N GLU A 20 6.36 -3.16 -1.13
CA GLU A 20 6.78 -4.03 -0.04
C GLU A 20 7.17 -5.40 -0.60
N ARG A 21 8.45 -5.73 -0.49
CA ARG A 21 8.98 -7.04 -0.86
C ARG A 21 8.57 -8.04 0.20
N ASP A 22 8.18 -9.24 -0.22
CA ASP A 22 7.88 -10.31 0.71
C ASP A 22 9.12 -10.62 1.56
N THR A 23 9.04 -10.27 2.85
CA THR A 23 10.18 -10.31 3.77
C THR A 23 9.75 -10.92 5.09
N ALA A 24 10.65 -11.66 5.74
CA ALA A 24 10.43 -12.12 7.10
C ALA A 24 10.51 -10.94 8.07
N LEU A 25 9.46 -10.73 8.86
CA LEU A 25 9.44 -9.68 9.87
C LEU A 25 10.48 -10.00 10.98
N PRO A 26 11.31 -9.02 11.38
CA PRO A 26 12.29 -9.21 12.44
C PRO A 26 11.61 -9.66 13.75
N GLY A 27 12.24 -10.58 14.47
CA GLY A 27 11.71 -11.18 15.69
C GLY A 27 10.75 -12.35 15.41
N SER A 28 9.62 -12.08 14.76
CA SER A 28 8.57 -13.11 14.59
C SER A 28 8.84 -14.10 13.46
N GLY A 29 9.64 -13.75 12.46
CA GLY A 29 9.90 -14.61 11.30
C GLY A 29 8.70 -14.77 10.34
N ILE A 30 7.57 -14.14 10.63
CA ILE A 30 6.39 -14.15 9.76
C ILE A 30 6.73 -13.49 8.42
N ARG A 31 6.47 -14.16 7.30
CA ARG A 31 6.60 -13.54 5.97
C ARG A 31 5.46 -12.57 5.73
N TYR A 32 5.79 -11.36 5.31
CA TYR A 32 4.80 -10.35 4.98
C TYR A 32 5.19 -9.59 3.71
N PRO A 33 4.24 -9.36 2.77
CA PRO A 33 2.83 -9.73 2.86
C PRO A 33 2.51 -11.16 2.44
N GLY A 34 3.51 -11.98 2.09
CA GLY A 34 3.34 -13.29 1.44
C GLY A 34 3.04 -14.48 2.35
N GLY A 35 3.17 -14.35 3.67
CA GLY A 35 2.88 -15.43 4.62
C GLY A 35 1.40 -15.72 4.85
N PHE A 36 0.50 -15.10 4.08
CA PHE A 36 -0.93 -15.36 4.16
C PHE A 36 -1.25 -16.74 3.57
N ASP A 37 -1.84 -17.62 4.38
CA ASP A 37 -2.30 -18.95 3.95
C ASP A 37 -3.84 -19.03 4.04
N PRO A 38 -4.54 -19.16 2.91
CA PRO A 38 -6.00 -19.31 2.86
C PRO A 38 -6.55 -20.46 3.72
N ASN A 39 -5.77 -21.52 3.96
CA ASN A 39 -6.20 -22.68 4.75
C ASN A 39 -6.21 -22.42 6.26
N THR A 40 -5.64 -21.29 6.70
CA THR A 40 -5.54 -20.88 8.11
C THR A 40 -6.43 -19.68 8.42
N ILE A 41 -7.30 -19.29 7.49
CA ILE A 41 -8.21 -18.17 7.70
C ILE A 41 -9.16 -18.51 8.84
N GLY A 42 -9.22 -17.60 9.81
CA GLY A 42 -10.25 -17.61 10.84
C GLY A 42 -10.68 -16.20 11.18
N GLU A 43 -11.72 -16.12 11.99
CA GLU A 43 -12.19 -14.87 12.59
C GLU A 43 -11.72 -14.80 14.05
N VAL A 44 -11.36 -13.59 14.48
CA VAL A 44 -11.06 -13.27 15.88
C VAL A 44 -11.85 -12.02 16.24
N ARG A 45 -12.65 -12.12 17.29
CA ARG A 45 -13.34 -10.97 17.89
C ARG A 45 -12.61 -10.59 19.18
N GLY A 46 -12.47 -9.30 19.41
CA GLY A 46 -11.79 -8.83 20.61
C GLY A 46 -11.61 -7.32 20.61
N THR A 47 -10.86 -6.87 21.60
CA THR A 47 -10.59 -5.46 21.82
C THR A 47 -9.19 -5.11 21.30
N ALA A 48 -9.13 -4.10 20.44
CA ALA A 48 -7.90 -3.59 19.85
C ALA A 48 -7.16 -2.63 20.80
N SER A 49 -5.83 -2.70 20.78
CA SER A 49 -4.93 -1.83 21.55
C SER A 49 -3.54 -1.76 20.90
N ASP A 50 -2.67 -0.87 21.39
CA ASP A 50 -1.25 -0.81 21.05
C ASP A 50 -0.98 -0.62 19.53
N LEU A 51 -1.76 0.26 18.88
CA LEU A 51 -1.59 0.54 17.45
C LEU A 51 -0.20 1.12 17.15
N THR A 52 0.58 0.40 16.33
CA THR A 52 1.91 0.79 15.89
C THR A 52 1.91 1.04 14.38
N ARG A 53 2.35 2.24 13.98
CA ARG A 53 2.51 2.66 12.59
C ARG A 53 4.00 2.86 12.29
N PRO A 54 4.72 1.80 11.86
CA PRO A 54 6.14 1.92 11.56
C PRO A 54 6.37 2.76 10.29
N GLU A 55 7.63 3.17 10.03
CA GLU A 55 7.99 3.80 8.75
C GLU A 55 7.93 2.81 7.57
N SER A 56 8.14 1.53 7.84
CA SER A 56 8.15 0.44 6.86
C SER A 56 7.56 -0.85 7.44
N GLY A 57 6.90 -1.63 6.58
CA GLY A 57 6.22 -2.87 6.97
C GLY A 57 4.79 -2.63 7.46
N PRO A 58 4.12 -3.67 7.99
CA PRO A 58 2.71 -3.57 8.34
C PRO A 58 2.46 -2.65 9.53
N VAL A 59 1.37 -1.89 9.47
CA VAL A 59 0.66 -1.41 10.65
C VAL A 59 0.24 -2.60 11.49
N ARG A 60 0.46 -2.49 12.80
CA ARG A 60 0.22 -3.57 13.76
C ARG A 60 -0.63 -3.07 14.91
N PHE A 61 -1.45 -3.95 15.46
CA PHE A 61 -2.11 -3.69 16.73
C PHE A 61 -2.34 -5.01 17.46
N ARG A 62 -2.50 -4.93 18.77
CA ARG A 62 -2.82 -6.06 19.62
C ARG A 62 -4.33 -6.26 19.64
N LEU A 63 -4.77 -7.50 19.48
CA LEU A 63 -6.18 -7.90 19.56
C LEU A 63 -6.33 -8.90 20.71
N VAL A 64 -6.98 -8.46 21.78
CA VAL A 64 -7.26 -9.30 22.95
C VAL A 64 -8.63 -9.94 22.76
N SER A 65 -8.65 -11.25 22.55
CA SER A 65 -9.87 -12.06 22.54
C SER A 65 -10.09 -12.70 23.91
N GLU A 66 -11.19 -13.44 24.07
CA GLU A 66 -11.50 -14.16 25.32
C GLU A 66 -10.44 -15.21 25.69
N ARG A 67 -9.78 -15.83 24.70
CA ARG A 67 -8.86 -16.95 24.92
C ARG A 67 -7.40 -16.58 24.72
N ASP A 68 -7.15 -15.77 23.69
CA ASP A 68 -5.82 -15.51 23.19
C ASP A 68 -5.60 -14.02 22.92
N THR A 69 -4.33 -13.63 22.90
CA THR A 69 -3.89 -12.33 22.38
C THR A 69 -3.21 -12.54 21.03
N TYR A 70 -3.61 -11.76 20.03
CA TYR A 70 -3.01 -11.77 18.70
C TYR A 70 -2.30 -10.44 18.40
N THR A 71 -1.20 -10.50 17.65
CA THR A 71 -0.68 -9.34 16.93
C THR A 71 -1.28 -9.36 15.52
N VAL A 72 -2.09 -8.35 15.19
CA VAL A 72 -2.68 -8.22 13.85
C VAL A 72 -1.71 -7.47 12.94
N LEU A 73 -1.48 -7.99 11.75
CA LEU A 73 -0.68 -7.38 10.68
C LEU A 73 -1.65 -6.93 9.57
N ALA A 74 -1.91 -5.61 9.48
CA ALA A 74 -3.00 -5.08 8.67
C ALA A 74 -2.58 -4.76 7.22
N CYS A 75 -1.97 -3.59 7.03
CA CYS A 75 -1.57 -3.08 5.73
C CYS A 75 -0.37 -2.12 5.90
N PRO A 76 0.26 -1.66 4.81
CA PRO A 76 1.31 -0.66 4.88
C PRO A 76 0.81 0.66 5.50
N PRO A 77 1.69 1.49 6.10
CA PRO A 77 1.30 2.71 6.82
C PRO A 77 0.60 3.72 5.91
N TRP A 78 1.05 3.85 4.67
CA TRP A 78 0.45 4.76 3.69
C TRP A 78 -1.00 4.36 3.34
N MET A 79 -1.29 3.05 3.25
CA MET A 79 -2.64 2.57 2.94
C MET A 79 -3.56 2.79 4.14
N TRP A 80 -3.06 2.54 5.36
CA TRP A 80 -3.80 2.82 6.59
C TRP A 80 -4.22 4.29 6.66
N SER A 81 -3.30 5.21 6.33
CA SER A 81 -3.59 6.65 6.25
C SER A 81 -4.63 6.99 5.18
N ASP A 82 -4.52 6.41 3.98
CA ASP A 82 -5.47 6.64 2.88
C ASP A 82 -6.89 6.14 3.21
N LEU A 83 -6.99 5.03 3.94
CA LEU A 83 -8.25 4.47 4.44
C LEU A 83 -8.86 5.31 5.58
N LYS A 84 -8.10 6.24 6.17
CA LYS A 84 -8.53 7.09 7.30
C LYS A 84 -9.11 6.30 8.47
N VAL A 85 -8.55 5.12 8.73
CA VAL A 85 -8.98 4.26 9.83
C VAL A 85 -8.57 4.87 11.16
N ASP A 86 -9.55 5.18 11.99
CA ASP A 86 -9.36 5.49 13.39
C ASP A 86 -9.58 4.22 14.22
N LEU A 87 -8.59 3.87 15.06
CA LEU A 87 -8.62 2.68 15.89
C LEU A 87 -8.06 3.03 17.27
N PRO A 88 -8.82 3.76 18.10
CA PRO A 88 -8.41 4.06 19.46
C PRO A 88 -8.35 2.77 20.30
N ASP A 89 -7.51 2.77 21.33
CA ASP A 89 -7.43 1.67 22.28
C ASP A 89 -8.81 1.42 22.92
N GLY A 90 -9.14 0.14 23.11
CA GLY A 90 -10.45 -0.26 23.62
C GLY A 90 -11.51 -0.45 22.53
N THR A 91 -11.17 -0.30 21.24
CA THR A 91 -12.12 -0.51 20.15
C THR A 91 -12.41 -1.99 19.95
N ASP A 92 -13.68 -2.38 20.00
CA ASP A 92 -14.10 -3.74 19.69
C ASP A 92 -14.15 -3.96 18.17
N VAL A 93 -13.41 -4.97 17.72
CA VAL A 93 -13.28 -5.31 16.31
C VAL A 93 -13.43 -6.81 16.07
N LYS A 94 -13.81 -7.16 14.85
CA LYS A 94 -13.70 -8.53 14.31
C LYS A 94 -12.69 -8.51 13.18
N VAL A 95 -11.64 -9.31 13.30
CA VAL A 95 -10.62 -9.46 12.26
C VAL A 95 -10.75 -10.83 11.63
N ARG A 96 -10.86 -10.85 10.30
CA ARG A 96 -10.76 -12.07 9.49
C ARG A 96 -9.38 -12.09 8.84
N GLY A 97 -8.65 -13.19 8.99
CA GLY A 97 -7.30 -13.30 8.44
C GLY A 97 -6.64 -14.64 8.67
N SER A 98 -5.47 -14.82 8.07
CA SER A 98 -4.65 -16.02 8.20
C SER A 98 -3.94 -16.02 9.55
N LYS A 99 -4.15 -17.06 10.35
CA LYS A 99 -3.54 -17.22 11.68
C LYS A 99 -2.16 -17.90 11.55
N SER A 100 -1.20 -17.44 12.33
CA SER A 100 0.14 -18.03 12.36
C SER A 100 0.79 -17.89 13.72
N LEU A 101 1.70 -18.81 14.06
CA LEU A 101 2.56 -18.71 15.22
C LEU A 101 3.92 -18.16 14.78
N GLY A 102 4.37 -17.08 15.41
CA GLY A 102 5.71 -16.53 15.18
C GLY A 102 6.79 -17.36 15.85
N ASN A 103 8.03 -17.22 15.38
CA ASN A 103 9.22 -17.81 16.00
C ASN A 103 9.50 -17.26 17.41
N ASP A 104 8.87 -16.15 17.77
CA ASP A 104 8.87 -15.54 19.08
C ASP A 104 7.80 -16.13 20.04
N GLY A 105 7.02 -17.11 19.56
CA GLY A 105 5.95 -17.76 20.34
C GLY A 105 4.65 -16.97 20.39
N ASN A 106 4.55 -15.82 19.72
CA ASN A 106 3.34 -15.01 19.70
C ASN A 106 2.39 -15.43 18.57
N LEU A 107 1.08 -15.28 18.80
CA LEU A 107 0.07 -15.49 17.77
C LEU A 107 -0.09 -14.26 16.89
N TYR A 108 -0.14 -14.48 15.59
CA TYR A 108 -0.31 -13.45 14.58
C TYR A 108 -1.56 -13.69 13.74
N VAL A 109 -2.17 -12.60 13.27
CA VAL A 109 -3.19 -12.62 12.22
C VAL A 109 -2.75 -11.71 11.10
N ILE A 110 -2.49 -12.27 9.92
CA ILE A 110 -2.32 -11.47 8.70
C ILE A 110 -3.72 -11.12 8.21
N ALA A 111 -4.12 -9.86 8.38
CA ALA A 111 -5.49 -9.44 8.16
C ALA A 111 -5.86 -9.49 6.67
N GLN A 112 -7.03 -10.07 6.40
CA GLN A 112 -7.73 -9.94 5.13
C GLN A 112 -8.74 -8.80 5.22
N GLU A 113 -9.45 -8.71 6.34
CA GLU A 113 -10.52 -7.75 6.59
C GLU A 113 -10.64 -7.47 8.10
N MET A 114 -11.06 -6.26 8.45
CA MET A 114 -11.42 -5.86 9.80
C MET A 114 -12.77 -5.16 9.81
N GLU A 115 -13.64 -5.54 10.73
CA GLU A 115 -14.92 -4.90 10.99
C GLU A 115 -14.87 -4.18 12.33
N LEU A 116 -15.22 -2.89 12.35
CA LEU A 116 -15.44 -2.11 13.56
C LEU A 116 -16.82 -2.43 14.11
N LEU A 117 -16.91 -3.13 15.25
CA LEU A 117 -18.20 -3.69 15.72
C LEU A 117 -19.21 -2.61 16.13
N ARG A 118 -18.73 -1.43 16.55
CA ARG A 118 -19.60 -0.32 16.93
C ARG A 118 -20.33 0.31 15.74
N SER A 119 -19.65 0.45 14.59
CA SER A 119 -20.21 1.10 13.40
C SER A 119 -20.69 0.11 12.34
N GLY A 120 -20.25 -1.16 12.40
CA GLY A 120 -20.42 -2.15 11.33
C GLY A 120 -19.55 -1.87 10.10
N GLU A 121 -18.66 -0.88 10.17
CA GLU A 121 -17.77 -0.52 9.07
C GLU A 121 -16.75 -1.64 8.83
N SER A 122 -16.68 -2.12 7.59
CA SER A 122 -15.77 -3.18 7.17
C SER A 122 -14.67 -2.63 6.27
N ILE A 123 -13.42 -2.93 6.62
CA ILE A 123 -12.21 -2.44 5.98
C ILE A 123 -11.46 -3.64 5.41
N ALA A 124 -11.38 -3.72 4.09
CA ALA A 124 -10.64 -4.78 3.41
C ALA A 124 -9.17 -4.39 3.22
N PHE A 125 -8.27 -5.34 3.51
CA PHE A 125 -6.83 -5.24 3.28
C PHE A 125 -6.38 -6.15 2.13
N ARG A 126 -7.08 -7.28 1.93
CA ARG A 126 -6.83 -8.27 0.88
C ARG A 126 -8.12 -8.63 0.18
N ASP A 127 -8.02 -9.13 -1.04
CA ASP A 127 -9.16 -9.72 -1.74
C ASP A 127 -9.52 -11.12 -1.17
N GLY A 128 -10.55 -11.75 -1.74
CA GLY A 128 -10.99 -13.09 -1.34
C GLY A 128 -9.94 -14.19 -1.54
N GLY A 129 -8.96 -13.99 -2.42
CA GLY A 129 -7.83 -14.90 -2.64
C GLY A 129 -6.63 -14.64 -1.71
N GLY A 130 -6.71 -13.63 -0.84
CA GLY A 130 -5.62 -13.25 0.05
C GLY A 130 -4.56 -12.36 -0.61
N ILE A 131 -4.82 -11.87 -1.83
CA ILE A 131 -3.92 -10.94 -2.52
C ILE A 131 -4.09 -9.56 -1.87
N PRO A 132 -2.99 -8.93 -1.39
CA PRO A 132 -3.07 -7.59 -0.83
C PRO A 132 -3.59 -6.57 -1.84
N LEU A 133 -4.53 -5.72 -1.41
CA LEU A 133 -5.11 -4.68 -2.27
C LEU A 133 -4.10 -3.59 -2.67
N TRP A 134 -3.00 -3.51 -1.93
CA TRP A 134 -1.87 -2.63 -2.28
C TRP A 134 -0.91 -3.24 -3.30
N LYS A 135 -0.98 -4.56 -3.59
CA LYS A 135 -0.18 -5.14 -4.68
C LYS A 135 -0.77 -4.68 -6.00
N GLY A 136 0.05 -4.01 -6.82
CA GLY A 136 -0.37 -3.52 -8.13
C GLY A 136 -1.08 -2.17 -8.11
N SER A 137 -1.26 -1.54 -6.93
CA SER A 137 -1.66 -0.13 -6.85
C SER A 137 -0.46 0.77 -7.21
N PRO A 138 -0.45 1.44 -8.38
CA PRO A 138 0.54 2.46 -8.70
C PRO A 138 -0.04 3.81 -8.25
N GLY A 139 -0.18 4.05 -6.94
CA GLY A 139 -0.87 5.23 -6.41
C GLY A 139 0.00 6.03 -5.44
N ARG A 140 0.31 7.32 -5.63
CA ARG A 140 -0.36 8.32 -6.48
C ARG A 140 0.64 9.27 -7.15
N ARG A 141 0.61 9.32 -8.48
CA ARG A 141 0.86 10.56 -9.23
C ARG A 141 -0.32 11.50 -8.96
N MET A 142 -0.25 12.29 -7.90
CA MET A 142 -1.14 13.43 -7.69
C MET A 142 -0.31 14.70 -7.80
N GLY A 143 0.13 15.00 -9.03
CA GLY A 143 0.64 16.29 -9.43
C GLY A 143 -0.37 16.89 -10.39
N THR A 144 -1.01 17.97 -9.95
CA THR A 144 -1.88 18.88 -10.69
C THR A 144 -1.56 18.99 -12.18
N GLY A 145 -2.54 18.66 -13.02
CA GLY A 145 -2.48 18.83 -14.46
C GLY A 145 -3.86 19.03 -15.07
N ARG A 146 -4.55 20.09 -14.66
CA ARG A 146 -5.49 20.78 -15.56
C ARG A 146 -4.68 21.24 -16.76
N GLY A 147 -5.12 20.93 -17.98
CA GLY A 147 -4.55 21.52 -19.19
C GLY A 147 -4.63 20.53 -20.35
N MET A 148 -5.75 20.52 -21.08
CA MET A 148 -5.91 21.30 -22.30
C MET A 148 -5.10 20.67 -23.44
N GLY A 149 -5.82 20.05 -24.38
CA GLY A 149 -5.24 19.73 -25.67
C GLY A 149 -4.72 21.00 -26.35
N SER A 150 -3.60 20.89 -27.02
CA SER A 150 -3.41 21.46 -28.36
C SER A 150 -2.17 20.85 -29.02
N PRO A 151 -2.21 20.65 -30.35
CA PRO A 151 -1.08 20.21 -31.16
C PRO A 151 -0.13 21.38 -31.43
N MET A 152 1.13 21.08 -31.74
CA MET A 152 2.22 21.91 -32.29
C MET A 152 3.51 21.64 -31.49
N GLY A 153 4.69 21.39 -32.04
CA GLY A 153 5.18 21.49 -33.41
C GLY A 153 6.70 21.65 -33.34
N GLY A 154 7.44 21.21 -34.35
CA GLY A 154 8.85 21.56 -34.49
C GLY A 154 9.62 20.71 -35.50
N PRO A 155 10.68 21.25 -36.12
CA PRO A 155 10.77 21.38 -37.56
C PRO A 155 11.86 20.48 -38.15
N GLY A 156 11.63 19.90 -39.33
CA GLY A 156 12.72 19.19 -40.00
C GLY A 156 12.33 18.50 -41.30
N GLY A 157 12.81 19.06 -42.41
CA GLY A 157 13.26 18.27 -43.56
C GLY A 157 12.21 17.91 -44.61
N MET A 158 12.13 18.75 -45.66
CA MET A 158 11.80 18.27 -46.99
C MET A 158 12.76 17.14 -47.40
N PRO A 159 12.27 16.16 -48.18
CA PRO A 159 13.01 15.79 -49.37
C PRO A 159 12.11 15.89 -50.59
N SER A 160 12.37 16.93 -51.37
CA SER A 160 12.24 16.91 -52.82
C SER A 160 13.14 15.79 -53.36
N GLY A 161 12.55 14.77 -53.99
CA GLY A 161 13.29 13.62 -54.51
C GLY A 161 12.58 12.98 -55.70
N ARG A 162 12.72 13.62 -56.86
CA ARG A 162 12.35 13.13 -58.19
C ARG A 162 13.44 12.16 -58.69
N GLY A 163 13.06 10.97 -59.14
CA GLY A 163 13.93 10.02 -59.86
C GLY A 163 13.82 8.61 -59.25
N GLY A 164 13.62 7.52 -59.98
CA GLY A 164 13.81 7.31 -61.41
C GLY A 164 13.12 6.03 -61.91
N ARG A 165 13.26 5.89 -63.22
CA ARG A 165 12.65 4.94 -64.15
C ARG A 165 13.45 3.61 -64.17
N GLY A 166 12.74 2.50 -64.39
CA GLY A 166 13.29 1.23 -64.91
C GLY A 166 13.46 0.13 -63.85
N GLY A 167 13.09 -1.12 -64.06
CA GLY A 167 12.52 -1.83 -65.21
C GLY A 167 12.61 -3.35 -64.97
N ARG A 168 11.74 -4.12 -65.64
CA ARG A 168 11.83 -5.57 -65.96
C ARG A 168 11.82 -6.55 -64.76
N ARG A 169 10.77 -7.37 -64.67
CA ARG A 169 10.60 -8.63 -65.40
C ARG A 169 9.12 -8.98 -65.47
#